data_AF-A0A524D856-F1
#
_entry.id   AF-A0A524D856-F1
#
_cell.length_a   1.000
_cell.length_b   1.000
_cell.length_c   1.000
_cell.angle_alpha   90.00
_cell.angle_beta   90.00
_cell.angle_gamma   90.00
#
_symmetry.space_group_name_H-M   'P 1'
#
loop_
_entity.id
_entity.type
_entity.pdbx_description
1 polymer ?
#
loop_
_entity_poly.entity_id
_entity_poly.type
_entity_poly.pdbx_seq_one_letter_code
_entity_poly.pdbx_strand_id
1 'polypeptide(L)'
;MYAKDRILAVYDEDERENLDKVPSHVQYVDPAFISRYQEFFEGKYNTDVFNQYFGAPYVLGFDAVFAPFPSSFEFRNVKITDDQGNSVKIALDGQAVKRKTGYYEGGYVNSTDILNEMQKNLKEVDKTREIKNVLKKYEKIEKYIYPILMTNGIFDRVWQAMGMVEFSKHFKKKSNLYKGLIEFYANITEVEIKKLIKASNKTNRVINILDDVAFRGRVMISPKRWESDFLPYYKKINQIIINAGMVPQVHTDGDPTELIPYFQKAGFMGLQGWEGGADPFLISEKFPNFVVIGFGDVSHILPHGTKSQIKVHVQELMNALKDNKHFIIGPSTIIYEKIPLNNVIKFMEAVRLYGKYI
;
A
#
# COMPACT_ATOMS: atom_id res chain seq x y z
N MET A 1 2.57 2.70 25.06
CA MET A 1 2.27 3.66 23.96
C MET A 1 0.94 3.30 23.26
N TYR A 2 0.22 4.24 22.65
CA TYR A 2 -0.94 3.90 21.79
C TYR A 2 -0.47 3.46 20.39
N ALA A 3 -1.35 2.79 19.64
CA ALA A 3 -1.02 2.24 18.33
C ALA A 3 -0.55 3.32 17.33
N LYS A 4 -1.32 4.42 17.21
CA LYS A 4 -0.94 5.60 16.42
C LYS A 4 0.44 6.15 16.78
N ASP A 5 0.70 6.34 18.07
CA ASP A 5 1.92 7.01 18.52
C ASP A 5 3.15 6.15 18.18
N ARG A 6 3.06 4.82 18.32
CA ARG A 6 4.15 3.93 17.87
C ARG A 6 4.43 4.03 16.38
N ILE A 7 3.39 4.04 15.55
CA ILE A 7 3.57 4.08 14.09
C ILE A 7 4.19 5.40 13.67
N LEU A 8 3.73 6.51 14.23
CA LEU A 8 4.27 7.84 13.92
C LEU A 8 5.70 8.01 14.43
N ALA A 9 6.04 7.46 15.60
CA ALA A 9 7.38 7.51 16.16
C ALA A 9 8.43 6.87 15.23
N VAL A 10 8.07 5.89 14.39
CA VAL A 10 9.01 5.32 13.40
C VAL A 10 9.40 6.32 12.29
N TYR A 11 8.83 7.53 12.24
CA TYR A 11 9.22 8.56 11.28
C TYR A 11 9.82 9.81 11.91
N ASP A 12 9.92 9.84 13.23
CA ASP A 12 10.34 11.01 14.01
C ASP A 12 11.48 10.61 14.95
N GLU A 13 12.66 11.20 14.79
CA GLU A 13 13.87 10.81 15.52
C GLU A 13 13.71 10.94 17.04
N ASP A 14 13.07 12.03 17.51
CA ASP A 14 12.90 12.31 18.94
C ASP A 14 11.89 11.34 19.59
N GLU A 15 10.82 11.01 18.86
CA GLU A 15 9.78 10.10 19.36
C GLU A 15 10.20 8.62 19.25
N ARG A 16 11.01 8.27 18.25
CA ARG A 16 11.46 6.89 17.99
C ARG A 16 12.22 6.30 19.17
N GLU A 17 13.00 7.11 19.86
CA GLU A 17 13.76 6.64 21.02
C GLU A 17 12.86 6.08 22.13
N ASN A 18 11.62 6.58 22.21
CA ASN A 18 10.62 6.21 23.21
C ASN A 18 9.76 4.99 22.84
N LEU A 19 10.04 4.30 21.72
CA LEU A 19 9.30 3.11 21.32
C LEU A 19 9.39 2.00 22.39
N ASP A 20 8.23 1.49 22.82
CA ASP A 20 8.12 0.39 23.79
C ASP A 20 8.30 -1.00 23.14
N LYS A 21 8.03 -1.10 21.83
CA LYS A 21 8.22 -2.30 21.00
C LYS A 21 8.26 -1.91 19.52
N VAL A 22 8.75 -2.82 18.69
CA VAL A 22 8.55 -2.78 17.23
C VAL A 22 7.04 -2.76 16.94
N PRO A 23 6.51 -1.70 16.32
CA PRO A 23 5.11 -1.66 15.92
C PRO A 23 4.82 -2.69 14.83
N SER A 24 3.55 -3.06 14.72
CA SER A 24 3.10 -4.03 13.72
C SER A 24 2.04 -3.51 12.77
N HIS A 25 2.04 -4.03 11.55
CA HIS A 25 1.12 -3.63 10.49
C HIS A 25 0.59 -4.85 9.72
N VAL A 26 -0.61 -4.73 9.17
CA VAL A 26 -1.12 -5.63 8.13
C VAL A 26 -1.79 -4.80 7.05
N GLN A 27 -1.55 -5.12 5.78
CA GLN A 27 -2.17 -4.40 4.67
C GLN A 27 -3.70 -4.54 4.71
N TYR A 28 -4.17 -5.78 4.83
CA TYR A 28 -5.58 -6.14 4.90
C TYR A 28 -5.76 -7.57 5.42
N VAL A 29 -6.92 -7.87 6.00
CA VAL A 29 -7.34 -9.24 6.33
C VAL A 29 -8.55 -9.57 5.49
N ASP A 30 -8.40 -10.58 4.62
CA ASP A 30 -9.41 -10.98 3.65
C ASP A 30 -10.73 -11.40 4.33
N PRO A 31 -11.90 -10.92 3.87
CA PRO A 31 -13.20 -11.34 4.38
C PRO A 31 -13.39 -12.86 4.32
N ALA A 32 -12.81 -13.54 3.32
CA ALA A 32 -12.85 -15.01 3.25
C ALA A 32 -12.10 -15.67 4.41
N PHE A 33 -10.94 -15.12 4.80
CA PHE A 33 -10.22 -15.55 6.01
C PHE A 33 -11.06 -15.31 7.26
N ILE A 34 -11.67 -14.13 7.40
CA ILE A 34 -12.46 -13.79 8.59
C ILE A 34 -13.69 -14.69 8.70
N SER A 35 -14.36 -14.96 7.57
CA SER A 35 -15.53 -15.83 7.51
C SER A 35 -15.18 -17.28 7.86
N ARG A 36 -14.03 -17.77 7.37
CA ARG A 36 -13.51 -19.10 7.72
C ARG A 36 -13.26 -19.28 9.21
N TYR A 37 -12.89 -18.21 9.92
CA TYR A 37 -12.55 -18.22 11.33
C TYR A 37 -13.48 -17.35 12.18
N GLN A 38 -14.76 -17.26 11.81
CA GLN A 38 -15.73 -16.36 12.43
C GLN A 38 -15.79 -16.51 13.96
N GLU A 39 -15.83 -17.75 14.47
CA GLU A 39 -15.86 -18.04 15.92
C GLU A 39 -14.67 -17.46 16.67
N PHE A 40 -13.50 -17.31 16.01
CA PHE A 40 -12.35 -16.68 16.63
C PHE A 40 -12.54 -15.17 16.80
N PHE A 41 -13.26 -14.51 15.90
CA PHE A 41 -13.43 -13.05 15.92
C PHE A 41 -14.66 -12.58 16.70
N GLU A 42 -15.66 -13.44 16.81
CA GLU A 42 -16.94 -13.14 17.45
C GLU A 42 -16.76 -12.63 18.89
N GLY A 43 -17.40 -11.50 19.20
CA GLY A 43 -17.37 -10.87 20.53
C GLY A 43 -16.03 -10.24 20.95
N LYS A 44 -14.97 -10.28 20.12
CA LYS A 44 -13.63 -9.78 20.50
C LYS A 44 -13.35 -8.31 20.18
N TYR A 45 -14.29 -7.62 19.54
CA TYR A 45 -14.23 -6.17 19.34
C TYR A 45 -15.62 -5.55 19.42
N ASN A 46 -15.69 -4.29 19.87
CA ASN A 46 -16.95 -3.55 19.96
C ASN A 46 -17.39 -3.12 18.55
N THR A 47 -18.51 -3.66 18.08
CA THR A 47 -19.07 -3.38 16.74
C THR A 47 -19.67 -1.98 16.58
N ASP A 48 -19.92 -1.25 17.68
CA ASP A 48 -20.31 0.17 17.65
C ASP A 48 -19.12 1.08 17.31
N VAL A 49 -17.90 0.58 17.53
CA VAL A 49 -16.64 1.32 17.35
C VAL A 49 -15.89 0.82 16.11
N PHE A 50 -15.84 -0.49 15.90
CA PHE A 50 -15.13 -1.14 14.81
C PHE A 50 -16.09 -1.78 13.83
N ASN A 51 -15.86 -1.59 12.54
CA ASN A 51 -16.35 -2.55 11.55
C ASN A 51 -15.37 -3.73 11.45
N GLN A 52 -15.77 -4.77 10.71
CA GLN A 52 -14.95 -5.97 10.52
C GLN A 52 -13.57 -5.68 9.93
N TYR A 53 -13.47 -4.69 9.04
CA TYR A 53 -12.23 -4.27 8.36
C TYR A 53 -11.13 -3.84 9.34
N PHE A 54 -11.48 -3.12 10.41
CA PHE A 54 -10.53 -2.72 11.46
C PHE A 54 -10.51 -3.66 12.67
N GLY A 55 -11.66 -4.30 12.97
CA GLY A 55 -11.81 -5.20 14.11
C GLY A 55 -10.96 -6.47 13.98
N ALA A 56 -10.92 -7.10 12.80
CA ALA A 56 -10.14 -8.32 12.61
C ALA A 56 -8.62 -8.10 12.78
N PRO A 57 -7.98 -7.11 12.12
CA PRO A 57 -6.59 -6.76 12.40
C PRO A 57 -6.31 -6.42 13.88
N TYR A 58 -7.22 -5.68 14.54
CA TYR A 58 -7.09 -5.35 15.96
C TYR A 58 -7.10 -6.61 16.85
N VAL A 59 -8.01 -7.55 16.61
CA VAL A 59 -8.08 -8.82 17.36
C VAL A 59 -6.85 -9.68 17.14
N LEU A 60 -6.26 -9.64 15.94
CA LEU A 60 -5.00 -10.33 15.64
C LEU A 60 -3.79 -9.66 16.30
N GLY A 61 -3.95 -8.44 16.83
CA GLY A 61 -2.94 -7.73 17.62
C GLY A 61 -2.07 -6.76 16.82
N PHE A 62 -2.49 -6.37 15.60
CA PHE A 62 -1.76 -5.40 14.78
C PHE A 62 -1.92 -3.97 15.31
N ASP A 63 -0.86 -3.17 15.21
CA ASP A 63 -0.89 -1.74 15.59
C ASP A 63 -1.43 -0.86 14.44
N ALA A 64 -1.37 -1.30 13.18
CA ALA A 64 -1.87 -0.54 12.04
C ALA A 64 -2.47 -1.40 10.92
N VAL A 65 -3.34 -0.78 10.13
CA VAL A 65 -3.90 -1.34 8.89
C VAL A 65 -4.07 -0.23 7.85
N PHE A 66 -3.97 -0.56 6.56
CA PHE A 66 -4.32 0.43 5.54
C PHE A 66 -5.79 0.80 5.64
N ALA A 67 -6.14 2.00 5.19
CA ALA A 67 -7.46 2.57 5.34
C ALA A 67 -7.81 3.42 4.12
N PRO A 68 -8.85 3.06 3.36
CA PRO A 68 -9.26 3.83 2.20
C PRO A 68 -9.91 5.15 2.63
N PHE A 69 -9.98 6.12 1.73
CA PHE A 69 -10.83 7.29 1.91
C PHE A 69 -11.65 7.55 0.64
N PRO A 70 -12.78 8.29 0.73
CA PRO A 70 -13.62 8.56 -0.43
C PRO A 70 -12.84 9.25 -1.55
N SER A 71 -12.90 8.69 -2.76
CA SER A 71 -12.31 9.29 -3.96
C SER A 71 -13.02 10.59 -4.31
N SER A 72 -12.24 11.61 -4.66
CA SER A 72 -12.68 12.92 -5.13
C SER A 72 -12.94 12.95 -6.64
N PHE A 73 -13.08 11.78 -7.27
CA PHE A 73 -13.45 11.64 -8.67
C PHE A 73 -14.70 10.78 -8.86
N GLU A 74 -15.54 11.22 -9.78
CA GLU A 74 -16.56 10.40 -10.41
C GLU A 74 -16.10 10.08 -11.83
N PHE A 75 -16.21 8.83 -12.24
CA PHE A 75 -15.84 8.39 -13.57
C PHE A 75 -17.01 7.72 -14.25
N ARG A 76 -17.40 8.22 -15.43
CA ARG A 76 -18.39 7.56 -16.28
C ARG A 76 -17.68 6.53 -17.16
N ASN A 77 -18.10 5.27 -17.05
CA ASN A 77 -17.50 4.18 -17.83
C ASN A 77 -17.51 4.48 -19.33
N VAL A 78 -16.37 4.25 -19.98
CA VAL A 78 -16.18 4.48 -21.42
C VAL A 78 -16.50 3.19 -22.17
N LYS A 79 -17.25 3.28 -23.26
CA LYS A 79 -17.53 2.15 -24.16
C LYS A 79 -16.49 2.16 -25.27
N ILE A 80 -15.74 1.08 -25.41
CA ILE A 80 -14.72 0.87 -26.45
C ILE A 80 -15.02 -0.39 -27.25
N THR A 81 -14.37 -0.53 -28.40
CA THR A 81 -14.37 -1.76 -29.19
C THR A 81 -13.00 -2.42 -29.03
N ASP A 82 -12.96 -3.68 -28.60
CA ASP A 82 -11.71 -4.43 -28.46
C ASP A 82 -11.18 -4.93 -29.81
N ASP A 83 -10.00 -5.54 -29.80
CA ASP A 83 -9.32 -6.06 -31.00
C ASP A 83 -10.11 -7.17 -31.72
N GLN A 84 -11.11 -7.77 -31.06
CA GLN A 84 -12.00 -8.79 -31.62
C GLN A 84 -13.33 -8.20 -32.13
N GLY A 85 -13.49 -6.88 -32.07
CA GLY A 85 -14.72 -6.20 -32.48
C GLY A 85 -15.82 -6.20 -31.41
N ASN A 86 -15.55 -6.68 -30.19
CA ASN A 86 -16.53 -6.70 -29.12
C ASN A 86 -16.62 -5.34 -28.42
N SER A 87 -17.84 -4.97 -28.02
CA SER A 87 -18.07 -3.78 -27.21
C SER A 87 -17.75 -4.05 -25.74
N VAL A 88 -16.74 -3.38 -25.19
CA VAL A 88 -16.34 -3.45 -23.78
C VAL A 88 -16.61 -2.13 -23.08
N LYS A 89 -17.06 -2.17 -21.81
CA LYS A 89 -17.11 -0.99 -20.94
C LYS A 89 -15.93 -1.01 -19.99
N ILE A 90 -15.16 0.06 -19.98
CA ILE A 90 -13.95 0.18 -19.15
C ILE A 90 -14.17 1.19 -18.01
N ALA A 91 -13.53 0.93 -16.87
CA ALA A 91 -13.53 1.79 -15.70
C ALA A 91 -12.30 2.74 -15.70
N LEU A 92 -12.15 3.53 -14.63
CA LEU A 92 -11.07 4.53 -14.50
C LEU A 92 -9.66 3.91 -14.53
N ASP A 93 -9.53 2.66 -14.11
CA ASP A 93 -8.29 1.89 -14.15
C ASP A 93 -7.96 1.31 -15.54
N GLY A 94 -8.77 1.63 -16.55
CA GLY A 94 -8.58 1.17 -17.93
C GLY A 94 -8.92 -0.31 -18.13
N GLN A 95 -9.47 -0.98 -17.13
CA GLN A 95 -9.85 -2.39 -17.17
C GLN A 95 -11.36 -2.54 -17.41
N ALA A 96 -11.80 -3.74 -17.80
CA ALA A 96 -13.21 -4.05 -17.94
C ALA A 96 -13.97 -3.87 -16.62
N VAL A 97 -15.15 -3.27 -16.69
CA VAL A 97 -16.08 -3.12 -15.55
C VAL A 97 -16.60 -4.49 -15.09
N LYS A 98 -16.86 -5.39 -16.05
CA LYS A 98 -17.27 -6.76 -15.77
C LYS A 98 -16.05 -7.66 -15.87
N ARG A 99 -15.62 -8.18 -14.71
CA ARG A 99 -14.52 -9.15 -14.58
C ARG A 99 -15.07 -10.50 -14.16
N LYS A 100 -14.38 -11.57 -14.55
CA LYS A 100 -14.73 -12.93 -14.11
C LYS A 100 -14.30 -13.19 -12.67
N THR A 101 -13.25 -12.51 -12.23
CA THR A 101 -12.58 -12.63 -10.95
C THR A 101 -12.37 -11.26 -10.31
N GLY A 102 -11.95 -11.23 -9.05
CA GLY A 102 -11.47 -10.01 -8.40
C GLY A 102 -10.05 -9.59 -8.81
N TYR A 103 -9.37 -10.38 -9.63
CA TYR A 103 -8.00 -10.15 -10.04
C TYR A 103 -7.93 -9.37 -11.36
N TYR A 104 -6.71 -8.93 -11.70
CA TYR A 104 -6.41 -8.27 -12.96
C TYR A 104 -6.63 -9.21 -14.16
N GLU A 105 -7.42 -8.77 -15.15
CA GLU A 105 -7.78 -9.56 -16.35
C GLU A 105 -7.31 -8.96 -17.67
N GLY A 106 -6.82 -7.71 -17.66
CA GLY A 106 -6.35 -7.01 -18.85
C GLY A 106 -6.71 -5.53 -18.88
N GLY A 107 -5.93 -4.78 -19.66
CA GLY A 107 -6.14 -3.37 -19.95
C GLY A 107 -6.59 -3.14 -21.38
N TYR A 108 -7.33 -2.06 -21.59
CA TYR A 108 -7.96 -1.72 -22.87
C TYR A 108 -7.54 -0.35 -23.41
N VAL A 109 -6.65 0.37 -22.73
CA VAL A 109 -6.21 1.72 -23.13
C VAL A 109 -5.01 1.61 -24.07
N ASN A 110 -5.29 1.38 -25.35
CA ASN A 110 -4.28 1.15 -26.40
C ASN A 110 -4.15 2.31 -27.40
N SER A 111 -4.94 3.39 -27.26
CA SER A 111 -4.87 4.55 -28.14
C SER A 111 -5.05 5.87 -27.37
N THR A 112 -4.55 6.96 -27.94
CA THR A 112 -4.77 8.31 -27.40
C THR A 112 -6.24 8.71 -27.41
N ASP A 113 -7.04 8.17 -28.34
CA ASP A 113 -8.47 8.46 -28.42
C ASP A 113 -9.21 7.88 -27.22
N ILE A 114 -8.87 6.67 -26.78
CA ILE A 114 -9.44 6.08 -25.56
C ILE A 114 -9.04 6.92 -24.33
N LEU A 115 -7.77 7.32 -24.22
CA LEU A 115 -7.33 8.19 -23.13
C LEU A 115 -8.09 9.53 -23.14
N ASN A 116 -8.27 10.15 -24.31
CA ASN A 116 -9.04 11.40 -24.44
C ASN A 116 -10.50 11.20 -24.00
N GLU A 117 -11.12 10.08 -24.35
CA GLU A 117 -12.47 9.75 -23.88
C GLU A 117 -12.51 9.51 -22.36
N MET A 118 -11.50 8.87 -21.77
CA MET A 118 -11.39 8.73 -20.32
C MET A 118 -11.30 10.10 -19.64
N GLN A 119 -10.47 11.01 -20.17
CA GLN A 119 -10.35 12.36 -19.63
C GLN A 119 -11.67 13.14 -19.67
N LYS A 120 -12.43 13.05 -20.77
CA LYS A 120 -13.76 13.68 -20.88
C LYS A 120 -14.78 13.11 -19.88
N ASN A 121 -14.64 11.85 -19.50
CA ASN A 121 -15.55 11.16 -18.61
C ASN A 121 -15.11 11.17 -17.13
N LEU A 122 -13.95 11.76 -16.83
CA LEU A 122 -13.47 11.98 -15.48
C LEU A 122 -13.96 13.33 -14.95
N LYS A 123 -14.62 13.32 -13.80
CA LYS A 123 -15.12 14.52 -13.14
C LYS A 123 -14.59 14.61 -11.73
N GLU A 124 -13.89 15.70 -11.42
CA GLU A 124 -13.56 16.05 -10.05
C GLU A 124 -14.85 16.44 -9.29
N VAL A 125 -15.01 15.91 -8.09
CA VAL A 125 -16.16 16.15 -7.21
C VAL A 125 -15.71 16.56 -5.81
N ASP A 126 -16.50 17.39 -5.14
CA ASP A 126 -16.22 17.76 -3.75
C ASP A 126 -16.72 16.68 -2.80
N LYS A 127 -15.78 15.93 -2.22
CA LYS A 127 -16.03 14.90 -1.18
C LYS A 127 -15.49 15.31 0.18
N THR A 128 -15.27 16.61 0.41
CA THR A 128 -14.70 17.13 1.66
C THR A 128 -15.48 16.65 2.90
N ARG A 129 -16.82 16.63 2.82
CA ARG A 129 -17.67 16.21 3.95
C ARG A 129 -17.53 14.72 4.23
N GLU A 130 -17.55 13.89 3.19
CA GLU A 130 -17.43 12.45 3.26
C GLU A 130 -16.06 12.03 3.79
N ILE A 131 -14.98 12.65 3.29
CA ILE A 131 -13.62 12.44 3.79
C ILE A 131 -13.55 12.82 5.27
N LYS A 132 -14.05 14.01 5.68
CA LYS A 132 -14.11 14.42 7.09
C LYS A 132 -14.85 13.41 7.97
N ASN A 133 -15.97 12.87 7.49
CA ASN A 133 -16.75 11.89 8.24
C ASN A 133 -15.99 10.56 8.42
N VAL A 134 -15.28 10.11 7.39
CA VAL A 134 -14.44 8.90 7.46
C VAL A 134 -13.26 9.13 8.42
N LEU A 135 -12.56 10.26 8.31
CA LEU A 135 -11.44 10.59 9.22
C LEU A 135 -11.90 10.65 10.68
N LYS A 136 -13.06 11.24 10.97
CA LYS A 136 -13.65 11.23 12.33
C LYS A 136 -13.93 9.82 12.86
N LYS A 137 -14.28 8.86 11.99
CA LYS A 137 -14.43 7.45 12.40
C LYS A 137 -13.07 6.84 12.73
N TYR A 138 -12.04 7.13 11.92
CA TYR A 138 -10.67 6.67 12.16
C TYR A 138 -10.09 7.21 13.47
N GLU A 139 -10.41 8.44 13.84
CA GLU A 139 -9.98 9.02 15.11
C GLU A 139 -10.52 8.28 16.35
N LYS A 140 -11.68 7.62 16.24
CA LYS A 140 -12.23 6.83 17.35
C LYS A 140 -11.44 5.54 17.59
N ILE A 141 -10.74 5.03 16.58
CA ILE A 141 -10.03 3.76 16.62
C ILE A 141 -8.51 3.90 16.65
N GLU A 142 -7.94 5.06 16.28
CA GLU A 142 -6.51 5.25 16.05
C GLU A 142 -5.61 4.94 17.26
N LYS A 143 -6.14 5.01 18.48
CA LYS A 143 -5.41 4.61 19.69
C LYS A 143 -5.24 3.08 19.85
N TYR A 144 -6.14 2.30 19.25
CA TYR A 144 -6.18 0.84 19.31
C TYR A 144 -5.55 0.20 18.07
N ILE A 145 -5.89 0.73 16.89
CA ILE A 145 -5.33 0.34 15.61
C ILE A 145 -5.28 1.58 14.73
N TYR A 146 -4.10 1.89 14.21
CA TYR A 146 -3.86 3.09 13.43
C TYR A 146 -4.27 2.90 11.97
N PRO A 147 -5.24 3.68 11.45
CA PRO A 147 -5.64 3.63 10.05
C PRO A 147 -4.63 4.44 9.22
N ILE A 148 -3.74 3.75 8.51
CA ILE A 148 -2.80 4.35 7.56
C ILE A 148 -3.58 4.65 6.27
N LEU A 149 -3.69 5.91 5.89
CA LEU A 149 -4.49 6.27 4.71
C LEU A 149 -3.80 5.78 3.44
N MET A 150 -4.56 5.27 2.47
CA MET A 150 -3.98 4.80 1.21
C MET A 150 -4.62 5.42 -0.03
N THR A 151 -3.82 5.57 -1.09
CA THR A 151 -4.26 5.96 -2.43
C THR A 151 -3.47 5.18 -3.49
N ASN A 152 -3.94 5.18 -4.74
CA ASN A 152 -3.29 4.45 -5.83
C ASN A 152 -2.11 5.25 -6.41
N GLY A 153 -1.09 4.50 -6.82
CA GLY A 153 0.13 4.94 -7.48
C GLY A 153 -0.02 5.13 -8.97
N ILE A 154 1.07 5.30 -9.69
CA ILE A 154 1.06 5.75 -11.07
C ILE A 154 1.47 4.61 -12.00
N PHE A 155 2.57 3.91 -11.71
CA PHE A 155 3.14 2.93 -12.63
C PHE A 155 2.22 1.73 -12.84
N ASP A 156 1.65 1.19 -11.77
CA ASP A 156 0.77 0.03 -11.81
C ASP A 156 -0.50 0.30 -12.62
N ARG A 157 -1.16 1.43 -12.38
CA ARG A 157 -2.32 1.88 -13.15
C ARG A 157 -1.97 2.09 -14.61
N VAL A 158 -0.78 2.61 -14.93
CA VAL A 158 -0.37 2.77 -16.34
C VAL A 158 -0.27 1.41 -17.03
N TRP A 159 0.49 0.44 -16.48
CA TRP A 159 0.64 -0.83 -17.18
C TRP A 159 -0.65 -1.66 -17.18
N GLN A 160 -1.43 -1.60 -16.10
CA GLN A 160 -2.72 -2.29 -15.99
C GLN A 160 -3.76 -1.70 -16.96
N ALA A 161 -3.83 -0.38 -17.09
CA ALA A 161 -4.75 0.26 -18.03
C ALA A 161 -4.46 -0.11 -19.48
N MET A 162 -3.18 -0.25 -19.84
CA MET A 162 -2.77 -0.61 -21.19
C MET A 162 -2.83 -2.11 -21.47
N GLY A 163 -2.60 -2.95 -20.46
CA GLY A 163 -2.22 -4.34 -20.69
C GLY A 163 -0.73 -4.49 -20.93
N MET A 164 -0.12 -5.58 -20.43
CA MET A 164 1.34 -5.77 -20.50
C MET A 164 1.91 -5.74 -21.91
N VAL A 165 1.17 -6.23 -22.91
CA VAL A 165 1.60 -6.23 -24.32
C VAL A 165 1.70 -4.81 -24.87
N GLU A 166 0.63 -4.02 -24.74
CA GLU A 166 0.63 -2.63 -25.23
C GLU A 166 1.55 -1.74 -24.40
N PHE A 167 1.56 -1.93 -23.08
CA PHE A 167 2.51 -1.28 -22.18
C PHE A 167 3.94 -1.49 -22.67
N SER A 168 4.37 -2.73 -22.94
CA SER A 168 5.74 -3.02 -23.38
C SER A 168 6.11 -2.31 -24.68
N LYS A 169 5.20 -2.27 -25.67
CA LYS A 169 5.41 -1.57 -26.95
C LYS A 169 5.58 -0.07 -26.75
N HIS A 170 4.71 0.55 -25.96
CA HIS A 170 4.68 1.99 -25.74
C HIS A 170 5.77 2.46 -24.76
N PHE A 171 6.06 1.66 -23.75
CA PHE A 171 7.17 1.83 -22.82
C PHE A 171 8.50 1.92 -23.56
N LYS A 172 8.79 1.01 -24.49
CA LYS A 172 10.02 1.06 -25.30
C LYS A 172 10.14 2.35 -26.11
N LYS A 173 9.03 2.84 -26.67
CA LYS A 173 9.00 4.01 -27.57
C LYS A 173 8.85 5.37 -26.86
N LYS A 174 8.55 5.39 -25.56
CA LYS A 174 8.13 6.62 -24.84
C LYS A 174 7.00 7.36 -25.60
N SER A 175 5.98 6.62 -26.04
CA SER A 175 4.90 7.18 -26.86
C SER A 175 4.12 8.29 -26.14
N ASN A 176 3.38 9.09 -26.91
CA ASN A 176 2.47 10.10 -26.36
C ASN A 176 1.38 9.46 -25.49
N LEU A 177 0.87 8.28 -25.85
CA LEU A 177 -0.08 7.54 -25.02
C LEU A 177 0.51 7.18 -23.65
N TYR A 178 1.74 6.65 -23.62
CA TYR A 178 2.42 6.27 -22.39
C TYR A 178 2.65 7.47 -21.46
N LYS A 179 3.16 8.58 -22.02
CA LYS A 179 3.35 9.82 -21.26
C LYS A 179 2.02 10.40 -20.77
N GLY A 180 1.01 10.43 -21.65
CA GLY A 180 -0.32 10.93 -21.31
C GLY A 180 -1.02 10.12 -20.23
N LEU A 181 -0.83 8.79 -20.18
CA LEU A 181 -1.35 7.95 -19.11
C LEU A 181 -0.64 8.20 -17.77
N ILE A 182 0.68 8.38 -17.79
CA ILE A 182 1.44 8.78 -16.59
C ILE A 182 0.89 10.10 -16.06
N GLU A 183 0.77 11.12 -16.91
CA GLU A 183 0.26 12.44 -16.54
C GLU A 183 -1.17 12.36 -16.01
N PHE A 184 -2.03 11.58 -16.66
CA PHE A 184 -3.42 11.38 -16.26
C PHE A 184 -3.54 10.79 -14.84
N TYR A 185 -2.81 9.72 -14.57
CA TYR A 185 -2.83 9.06 -13.27
C TYR A 185 -2.10 9.87 -12.19
N ALA A 186 -0.99 10.53 -12.53
CA ALA A 186 -0.32 11.47 -11.64
C ALA A 186 -1.24 12.61 -11.19
N ASN A 187 -2.01 13.20 -12.12
CA ASN A 187 -2.98 14.24 -11.80
C ASN A 187 -4.07 13.74 -10.86
N ILE A 188 -4.59 12.53 -11.08
CA ILE A 188 -5.58 11.92 -10.18
C ILE A 188 -5.02 11.79 -8.77
N THR A 189 -3.83 11.19 -8.62
CA THR A 189 -3.22 11.00 -7.29
C THR A 189 -2.93 12.33 -6.61
N GLU A 190 -2.41 13.32 -7.34
CA GLU A 190 -2.14 14.66 -6.81
C GLU A 190 -3.43 15.34 -6.29
N VAL A 191 -4.53 15.26 -7.05
CA VAL A 191 -5.82 15.85 -6.66
C VAL A 191 -6.39 15.13 -5.45
N GLU A 192 -6.38 13.80 -5.41
CA GLU A 192 -6.86 13.03 -4.26
C GLU A 192 -6.13 13.42 -2.97
N ILE A 193 -4.79 13.52 -3.03
CA ILE A 193 -3.96 13.95 -1.90
C ILE A 193 -4.30 15.38 -1.46
N LYS A 194 -4.42 16.33 -2.40
CA LYS A 194 -4.80 17.72 -2.09
C LYS A 194 -6.18 17.80 -1.42
N LYS A 195 -7.15 17.02 -1.89
CA LYS A 195 -8.51 16.98 -1.34
C LYS A 195 -8.54 16.36 0.05
N LEU A 196 -7.78 15.27 0.25
CA LEU A 196 -7.60 14.66 1.56
C LEU A 196 -7.00 15.65 2.55
N ILE A 197 -5.90 16.33 2.19
CA ILE A 197 -5.24 17.32 3.05
C ILE A 197 -6.19 18.47 3.38
N LYS A 198 -6.89 19.02 2.39
CA LYS A 198 -7.89 20.10 2.61
C LYS A 198 -9.02 19.66 3.55
N ALA A 199 -9.40 18.39 3.51
CA ALA A 199 -10.43 17.83 4.37
C ALA A 199 -9.91 17.47 5.78
N SER A 200 -8.61 17.20 5.93
CA SER A 200 -8.00 16.83 7.20
C SER A 200 -7.80 18.04 8.10
N ASN A 201 -8.17 17.91 9.38
CA ASN A 201 -7.85 18.89 10.41
C ASN A 201 -6.54 18.57 11.16
N LYS A 202 -5.87 17.47 10.80
CA LYS A 202 -4.64 16.98 11.45
C LYS A 202 -3.53 16.80 10.41
N THR A 203 -2.31 17.08 10.82
CA THR A 203 -1.10 16.97 10.01
C THR A 203 -0.39 15.62 10.18
N ASN A 204 -0.45 15.00 11.36
CA ASN A 204 0.34 13.79 11.64
C ASN A 204 -0.36 12.51 11.14
N ARG A 205 -0.35 12.30 9.82
CA ARG A 205 -0.84 11.07 9.17
C ARG A 205 0.19 10.45 8.24
N VAL A 206 0.22 9.11 8.21
CA VAL A 206 0.94 8.35 7.18
C VAL A 206 0.03 8.14 5.97
N ILE A 207 0.55 8.42 4.78
CA ILE A 207 -0.11 8.22 3.49
C ILE A 207 0.67 7.18 2.70
N ASN A 208 0.03 6.04 2.44
CA ASN A 208 0.57 4.96 1.65
C ASN A 208 0.12 5.07 0.18
N ILE A 209 1.07 5.14 -0.74
CA ILE A 209 0.78 5.13 -2.17
C ILE A 209 1.04 3.72 -2.72
N LEU A 210 -0.01 3.05 -3.19
CA LEU A 210 0.03 1.69 -3.72
C LEU A 210 0.56 1.70 -5.15
N ASP A 211 1.80 1.28 -5.41
CA ASP A 211 2.36 1.24 -6.75
C ASP A 211 3.26 0.02 -6.95
N ASP A 212 2.70 -1.09 -7.43
CA ASP A 212 3.46 -2.32 -7.69
C ASP A 212 4.45 -2.15 -8.85
N VAL A 213 5.71 -1.92 -8.48
CA VAL A 213 6.85 -1.69 -9.37
C VAL A 213 7.88 -2.82 -9.33
N ALA A 214 7.64 -3.86 -8.52
CA ALA A 214 8.51 -5.02 -8.40
C ALA A 214 7.71 -6.34 -8.37
N PHE A 215 8.40 -7.45 -8.61
CA PHE A 215 7.84 -8.80 -8.64
C PHE A 215 8.96 -9.85 -8.50
N ARG A 216 8.76 -10.84 -7.62
CA ARG A 216 9.62 -12.04 -7.44
C ARG A 216 11.13 -11.74 -7.55
N GLY A 217 11.67 -10.95 -6.61
CA GLY A 217 13.12 -10.74 -6.50
C GLY A 217 13.71 -9.74 -7.49
N ARG A 218 12.87 -8.96 -8.20
CA ARG A 218 13.35 -7.91 -9.12
C ARG A 218 12.31 -6.82 -9.35
N VAL A 219 12.79 -5.69 -9.88
CA VAL A 219 11.97 -4.57 -10.34
C VAL A 219 11.32 -4.85 -11.71
N MET A 220 10.10 -4.36 -11.92
CA MET A 220 9.40 -4.40 -13.21
C MET A 220 9.85 -3.28 -14.17
N ILE A 221 10.47 -2.24 -13.61
CA ILE A 221 10.99 -1.08 -14.33
C ILE A 221 12.40 -0.76 -13.84
N SER A 222 13.33 -0.51 -14.77
CA SER A 222 14.70 -0.20 -14.37
C SER A 222 14.75 1.11 -13.57
N PRO A 223 15.64 1.24 -12.57
CA PRO A 223 15.64 2.42 -11.71
C PRO A 223 15.85 3.75 -12.46
N LYS A 224 16.74 3.76 -13.47
CA LYS A 224 16.93 4.94 -14.34
C LYS A 224 15.67 5.32 -15.11
N ARG A 225 14.88 4.32 -15.52
CA ARG A 225 13.65 4.58 -16.26
C ARG A 225 12.54 5.07 -15.34
N TRP A 226 12.44 4.51 -14.13
CA TRP A 226 11.54 5.00 -13.09
C TRP A 226 11.86 6.44 -12.70
N GLU A 227 13.16 6.76 -12.52
CA GLU A 227 13.65 8.10 -12.25
C GLU A 227 13.23 9.12 -13.33
N SER A 228 13.42 8.77 -14.61
CA SER A 228 13.05 9.64 -15.72
C SER A 228 11.53 9.88 -15.82
N ASP A 229 10.74 8.83 -15.62
CA ASP A 229 9.33 8.85 -16.04
C ASP A 229 8.35 9.10 -14.89
N PHE A 230 8.68 8.70 -13.65
CA PHE A 230 7.74 8.73 -12.51
C PHE A 230 8.21 9.62 -11.36
N LEU A 231 9.52 9.70 -11.10
CA LEU A 231 10.07 10.49 -9.99
C LEU A 231 9.59 11.94 -9.98
N PRO A 232 9.54 12.69 -11.11
CA PRO A 232 9.10 14.09 -11.07
C PRO A 232 7.69 14.26 -10.50
N TYR A 233 6.77 13.34 -10.82
CA TYR A 233 5.41 13.34 -10.32
C TYR A 233 5.35 12.98 -8.83
N TYR A 234 6.05 11.92 -8.44
CA TYR A 234 6.10 11.51 -7.04
C TYR A 234 6.76 12.54 -6.15
N LYS A 235 7.84 13.19 -6.60
CA LYS A 235 8.49 14.28 -5.88
C LYS A 235 7.52 15.43 -5.61
N LYS A 236 6.71 15.81 -6.60
CA LYS A 236 5.68 16.83 -6.45
C LYS A 236 4.60 16.41 -5.44
N ILE A 237 4.07 15.19 -5.57
CA ILE A 237 3.01 14.64 -4.71
C ILE A 237 3.51 14.52 -3.27
N ASN A 238 4.68 13.92 -3.06
CA ASN A 238 5.27 13.73 -1.73
C ASN A 238 5.61 15.07 -1.08
N GLN A 239 6.06 16.07 -1.83
CA GLN A 239 6.27 17.42 -1.26
C GLN A 239 4.96 18.04 -0.75
N ILE A 240 3.82 17.80 -1.43
CA ILE A 240 2.51 18.25 -0.95
C ILE A 240 2.16 17.56 0.39
N ILE A 241 2.42 16.26 0.49
CA ILE A 241 2.18 15.46 1.71
C ILE A 241 3.08 15.97 2.86
N ILE A 242 4.38 16.10 2.61
CA ILE A 242 5.37 16.57 3.60
C ILE A 242 5.07 17.99 4.06
N ASN A 243 4.74 18.91 3.15
CA ASN A 243 4.39 20.29 3.51
C ASN A 243 3.10 20.39 4.35
N ALA A 244 2.24 19.36 4.30
CA ALA A 244 1.07 19.25 5.16
C ALA A 244 1.38 18.58 6.52
N GLY A 245 2.66 18.31 6.81
CA GLY A 245 3.12 17.61 8.02
C GLY A 245 2.80 16.11 8.05
N MET A 246 2.45 15.53 6.90
CA MET A 246 2.14 14.12 6.73
C MET A 246 3.36 13.35 6.20
N VAL A 247 3.33 12.02 6.36
CA VAL A 247 4.42 11.12 5.97
C VAL A 247 4.04 10.35 4.69
N PRO A 248 4.74 10.53 3.57
CA PRO A 248 4.55 9.71 2.38
C PRO A 248 5.36 8.40 2.48
N GLN A 249 4.70 7.30 2.16
CA GLN A 249 5.34 6.00 1.95
C GLN A 249 4.78 5.32 0.70
N VAL A 250 5.51 4.34 0.18
CA VAL A 250 5.10 3.57 -0.99
C VAL A 250 4.81 2.12 -0.61
N HIS A 251 3.89 1.49 -1.31
CA HIS A 251 3.74 0.04 -1.31
C HIS A 251 4.08 -0.52 -2.67
N THR A 252 4.79 -1.64 -2.67
CA THR A 252 5.00 -2.49 -3.84
C THR A 252 5.29 -3.89 -3.36
N ASP A 253 4.64 -4.89 -3.94
CA ASP A 253 5.06 -6.28 -3.77
C ASP A 253 6.42 -6.53 -4.44
N GLY A 254 7.07 -7.64 -4.09
CA GLY A 254 8.35 -8.07 -4.68
C GLY A 254 9.59 -7.50 -3.99
N ASP A 255 10.69 -7.41 -4.74
CA ASP A 255 11.97 -6.86 -4.25
C ASP A 255 12.30 -5.54 -4.97
N PRO A 256 12.02 -4.40 -4.31
CA PRO A 256 12.30 -3.07 -4.85
C PRO A 256 13.65 -2.52 -4.37
N THR A 257 14.57 -3.33 -3.85
CA THR A 257 15.83 -2.86 -3.22
C THR A 257 16.60 -1.87 -4.09
N GLU A 258 16.67 -2.11 -5.41
CA GLU A 258 17.36 -1.21 -6.36
C GLU A 258 16.66 0.15 -6.57
N LEU A 259 15.38 0.26 -6.23
CA LEU A 259 14.59 1.48 -6.37
C LEU A 259 14.61 2.36 -5.12
N ILE A 260 15.03 1.86 -3.95
CA ILE A 260 15.04 2.62 -2.68
C ILE A 260 15.74 3.99 -2.82
N PRO A 261 16.94 4.14 -3.43
CA PRO A 261 17.57 5.46 -3.58
C PRO A 261 16.69 6.46 -4.36
N TYR A 262 15.89 5.97 -5.30
CA TYR A 262 15.02 6.79 -6.15
C TYR A 262 13.72 7.13 -5.44
N PHE A 263 13.20 6.22 -4.62
CA PHE A 263 12.08 6.52 -3.72
C PHE A 263 12.45 7.61 -2.71
N GLN A 264 13.63 7.54 -2.11
CA GLN A 264 14.14 8.59 -1.21
C GLN A 264 14.28 9.92 -1.94
N LYS A 265 14.84 9.94 -3.16
CA LYS A 265 14.90 11.16 -4.00
C LYS A 265 13.52 11.71 -4.36
N ALA A 266 12.51 10.84 -4.49
CA ALA A 266 11.11 11.22 -4.70
C ALA A 266 10.42 11.67 -3.41
N GLY A 267 11.08 11.59 -2.25
CA GLY A 267 10.55 12.02 -0.95
C GLY A 267 9.76 10.96 -0.20
N PHE A 268 9.75 9.69 -0.62
CA PHE A 268 9.17 8.61 0.19
C PHE A 268 10.05 8.33 1.41
N MET A 269 9.42 8.12 2.56
CA MET A 269 10.11 7.87 3.84
C MET A 269 10.14 6.39 4.23
N GLY A 270 9.31 5.56 3.61
CA GLY A 270 9.28 4.12 3.87
C GLY A 270 8.61 3.32 2.77
N LEU A 271 8.71 2.00 2.91
CA LEU A 271 8.14 1.03 1.99
C LEU A 271 7.50 -0.15 2.71
N GLN A 272 6.30 -0.52 2.24
CA GLN A 272 5.60 -1.75 2.61
C GLN A 272 5.53 -2.72 1.42
N GLY A 273 5.81 -4.02 1.61
CA GLY A 273 5.67 -5.00 0.52
C GLY A 273 6.86 -5.93 0.21
N TRP A 274 7.79 -6.14 1.14
CA TRP A 274 9.01 -6.92 0.88
C TRP A 274 8.75 -8.42 0.65
N GLU A 275 9.00 -8.90 -0.57
CA GLU A 275 8.79 -10.30 -0.99
C GLU A 275 9.90 -10.81 -1.92
N GLY A 276 9.81 -12.10 -2.28
CA GLY A 276 10.54 -12.64 -3.43
C GLY A 276 12.06 -12.74 -3.26
N GLY A 277 12.55 -12.79 -2.02
CA GLY A 277 13.97 -12.91 -1.71
C GLY A 277 14.68 -11.61 -1.35
N ALA A 278 13.93 -10.52 -1.15
CA ALA A 278 14.47 -9.30 -0.56
C ALA A 278 15.21 -9.62 0.76
N ASP A 279 16.41 -9.06 0.94
CA ASP A 279 17.28 -9.35 2.08
C ASP A 279 17.18 -8.23 3.14
N PRO A 280 16.59 -8.51 4.32
CA PRO A 280 16.43 -7.50 5.36
C PRO A 280 17.76 -6.99 5.93
N PHE A 281 18.83 -7.80 5.92
CA PHE A 281 20.15 -7.37 6.39
C PHE A 281 20.77 -6.37 5.42
N LEU A 282 20.69 -6.67 4.12
CA LEU A 282 21.16 -5.77 3.07
C LEU A 282 20.46 -4.41 3.12
N ILE A 283 19.14 -4.40 3.37
CA ILE A 283 18.36 -3.17 3.45
C ILE A 283 18.74 -2.37 4.70
N SER A 284 18.88 -3.04 5.85
CA SER A 284 19.34 -2.40 7.09
C SER A 284 20.72 -1.76 6.94
N GLU A 285 21.65 -2.45 6.28
CA GLU A 285 23.01 -1.96 6.03
C GLU A 285 23.03 -0.76 5.06
N LYS A 286 22.34 -0.87 3.93
CA LYS A 286 22.40 0.14 2.85
C LYS A 286 21.49 1.34 3.07
N PHE A 287 20.37 1.13 3.76
CA PHE A 287 19.30 2.12 3.91
C PHE A 287 18.83 2.24 5.37
N PRO A 288 19.73 2.49 6.33
CA PRO A 288 19.43 2.41 7.77
C PRO A 288 18.35 3.39 8.25
N ASN A 289 18.10 4.47 7.50
CA ASN A 289 17.11 5.50 7.82
C ASN A 289 15.81 5.38 7.02
N PHE A 290 15.71 4.41 6.11
CA PHE A 290 14.49 4.19 5.33
C PHE A 290 13.55 3.27 6.11
N VAL A 291 12.29 3.68 6.28
CA VAL A 291 11.35 2.90 7.08
C VAL A 291 10.94 1.63 6.33
N VAL A 292 11.17 0.49 6.97
CA VAL A 292 10.88 -0.84 6.44
C VAL A 292 9.58 -1.37 7.06
N ILE A 293 8.64 -1.82 6.23
CA ILE A 293 7.32 -2.29 6.67
C ILE A 293 6.99 -3.65 6.05
N GLY A 294 6.71 -4.66 6.86
CA GLY A 294 6.32 -5.99 6.39
C GLY A 294 7.37 -7.07 6.67
N PHE A 295 7.84 -7.76 5.62
CA PHE A 295 8.75 -8.92 5.63
C PHE A 295 8.20 -10.26 6.14
N GLY A 296 7.01 -10.29 6.73
CA GLY A 296 6.34 -11.54 7.09
C GLY A 296 5.96 -12.31 5.83
N ASP A 297 6.65 -13.41 5.56
CA ASP A 297 6.52 -14.14 4.29
C ASP A 297 5.15 -14.81 4.16
N VAL A 298 4.31 -14.22 3.31
CA VAL A 298 2.95 -14.70 2.95
C VAL A 298 2.96 -15.76 1.86
N SER A 299 4.10 -16.06 1.24
CA SER A 299 4.23 -17.05 0.17
C SER A 299 4.56 -18.45 0.70
N HIS A 300 5.38 -18.56 1.75
CA HIS A 300 5.79 -19.86 2.29
C HIS A 300 5.65 -19.97 3.82
N ILE A 301 6.28 -19.08 4.60
CA ILE A 301 6.35 -19.22 6.06
C ILE A 301 4.97 -19.10 6.73
N LEU A 302 4.18 -18.07 6.41
CA LEU A 302 2.85 -17.91 7.02
C LEU A 302 1.84 -18.98 6.54
N PRO A 303 1.76 -19.35 5.25
CA PRO A 303 0.83 -20.39 4.80
C PRO A 303 1.21 -21.82 5.22
N HIS A 304 2.51 -22.14 5.28
CA HIS A 304 2.99 -23.53 5.35
C HIS A 304 4.00 -23.81 6.47
N GLY A 305 4.58 -22.77 7.08
CA GLY A 305 5.61 -22.93 8.10
C GLY A 305 5.10 -23.57 9.39
N THR A 306 5.98 -24.34 10.02
CA THR A 306 5.80 -24.83 11.39
C THR A 306 5.93 -23.67 12.39
N LYS A 307 5.46 -23.90 13.63
CA LYS A 307 5.64 -22.94 14.74
C LYS A 307 7.10 -22.51 14.92
N SER A 308 8.04 -23.43 14.74
CA SER A 308 9.47 -23.15 14.86
C SER A 308 10.00 -22.30 13.70
N GLN A 309 9.58 -22.59 12.47
CA GLN A 309 9.99 -21.80 11.30
C GLN A 309 9.46 -20.37 11.36
N ILE A 310 8.20 -20.18 11.77
CA ILE A 310 7.61 -18.84 11.96
C ILE A 310 8.38 -18.06 13.03
N LYS A 311 8.73 -18.72 14.14
CA LYS A 311 9.51 -18.11 15.21
C LYS A 311 10.90 -17.68 14.71
N VAL A 312 11.62 -18.57 14.04
CA VAL A 312 12.96 -18.29 13.48
C VAL A 312 12.89 -17.13 12.48
N HIS A 313 11.91 -17.15 11.57
CA HIS A 313 11.67 -16.05 10.62
C HIS A 313 11.54 -14.70 11.33
N VAL A 314 10.69 -14.62 12.35
CA VAL A 314 10.53 -13.37 13.13
C VAL A 314 11.82 -12.98 13.85
N GLN A 315 12.58 -13.93 14.40
CA GLN A 315 13.86 -13.62 15.04
C GLN A 315 14.89 -13.07 14.06
N GLU A 316 14.97 -13.61 12.85
CA GLU A 316 15.86 -13.12 11.78
C GLU A 316 15.52 -11.69 11.39
N LEU A 317 14.22 -11.38 11.20
CA LEU A 317 13.78 -10.00 10.92
C LEU A 317 14.12 -9.04 12.05
N MET A 318 13.93 -9.46 13.30
CA MET A 318 14.26 -8.62 14.46
C MET A 318 15.78 -8.37 14.53
N ASN A 319 16.60 -9.40 14.34
CA ASN A 319 18.05 -9.24 14.32
C ASN A 319 18.54 -8.30 13.21
N ALA A 320 17.86 -8.29 12.06
CA ALA A 320 18.24 -7.44 10.93
C ALA A 320 17.77 -5.99 11.07
N LEU A 321 16.52 -5.77 11.50
CA LEU A 321 15.81 -4.49 11.30
C LEU A 321 15.38 -3.79 12.60
N LYS A 322 15.42 -4.45 13.76
CA LYS A 322 14.88 -3.88 15.00
C LYS A 322 15.69 -2.70 15.53
N ASP A 323 17.02 -2.84 15.54
CA ASP A 323 17.91 -2.01 16.36
C ASP A 323 17.97 -0.56 15.90
N ASN A 324 17.83 -0.30 14.60
CA ASN A 324 17.78 1.07 14.07
C ASN A 324 16.41 1.76 14.30
N LYS A 325 15.43 1.05 14.85
CA LYS A 325 14.07 1.53 15.14
C LYS A 325 13.34 2.15 13.92
N HIS A 326 13.74 1.80 12.69
CA HIS A 326 13.09 2.18 11.43
C HIS A 326 12.24 1.02 10.86
N PHE A 327 11.66 0.20 11.73
CA PHE A 327 10.99 -1.05 11.33
C PHE A 327 9.57 -1.16 11.89
N ILE A 328 8.63 -1.52 11.02
CA ILE A 328 7.27 -1.91 11.34
C ILE A 328 7.05 -3.33 10.82
N ILE A 329 6.90 -4.32 11.70
CA ILE A 329 6.80 -5.72 11.28
C ILE A 329 5.36 -6.07 10.84
N GLY A 330 5.23 -6.89 9.81
CA GLY A 330 3.91 -7.33 9.35
C GLY A 330 4.02 -8.39 8.29
N PRO A 331 2.91 -9.01 7.85
CA PRO A 331 2.89 -9.71 6.57
C PRO A 331 3.39 -8.78 5.46
N SER A 332 4.05 -9.34 4.45
CA SER A 332 4.51 -8.59 3.29
C SER A 332 3.34 -7.98 2.51
N THR A 333 2.18 -8.64 2.49
CA THR A 333 0.95 -8.10 1.88
C THR A 333 -0.28 -8.41 2.77
N ILE A 334 -1.38 -8.85 2.16
CA ILE A 334 -2.61 -9.24 2.85
C ILE A 334 -2.51 -10.59 3.58
N ILE A 335 -3.35 -10.77 4.60
CA ILE A 335 -3.69 -12.09 5.13
C ILE A 335 -4.87 -12.62 4.34
N TYR A 336 -4.65 -13.66 3.52
CA TYR A 336 -5.66 -14.28 2.67
C TYR A 336 -6.12 -15.65 3.20
N GLU A 337 -7.22 -16.17 2.65
CA GLU A 337 -7.95 -17.35 3.16
C GLU A 337 -7.12 -18.63 3.38
N LYS A 338 -5.99 -18.80 2.67
CA LYS A 338 -5.17 -20.02 2.76
C LYS A 338 -4.14 -19.96 3.89
N ILE A 339 -3.87 -18.79 4.47
CA ILE A 339 -3.02 -18.68 5.65
C ILE A 339 -3.78 -19.27 6.85
N PRO A 340 -3.22 -20.22 7.61
CA PRO A 340 -3.87 -20.72 8.81
C PRO A 340 -3.91 -19.65 9.92
N LEU A 341 -5.06 -19.48 10.59
CA LEU A 341 -5.19 -18.57 11.74
C LEU A 341 -4.11 -18.81 12.81
N ASN A 342 -3.83 -20.06 13.16
CA ASN A 342 -2.82 -20.38 14.16
C ASN A 342 -1.41 -19.90 13.73
N ASN A 343 -1.09 -19.86 12.43
CA ASN A 343 0.19 -19.34 11.96
C ASN A 343 0.28 -17.83 12.14
N VAL A 344 -0.80 -17.09 11.87
CA VAL A 344 -0.89 -15.65 12.16
C VAL A 344 -0.72 -15.38 13.65
N ILE A 345 -1.41 -16.15 14.51
CA ILE A 345 -1.29 -16.02 15.97
C ILE A 345 0.16 -16.27 16.41
N LYS A 346 0.83 -17.30 15.87
CA LYS A 346 2.22 -17.60 16.22
C LYS A 346 3.21 -16.55 15.73
N PHE A 347 2.98 -15.96 14.56
CA PHE A 347 3.73 -14.81 14.08
C PHE A 347 3.60 -13.65 15.08
N MET A 348 2.37 -13.27 15.47
CA MET A 348 2.12 -12.15 16.38
C MET A 348 2.56 -12.43 17.83
N GLU A 349 2.56 -13.68 18.29
CA GLU A 349 3.20 -14.08 19.55
C GLU A 349 4.72 -13.86 19.50
N ALA A 350 5.38 -14.29 18.42
CA ALA A 350 6.82 -14.09 18.25
C ALA A 350 7.18 -12.60 18.14
N VAL A 351 6.40 -11.80 17.40
CA VAL A 351 6.56 -10.34 17.34
C VAL A 351 6.53 -9.72 18.73
N ARG A 352 5.55 -10.09 19.57
CA ARG A 352 5.43 -9.57 20.94
C ARG A 352 6.58 -10.00 21.86
N LEU A 353 7.16 -11.18 21.61
CA LEU A 353 8.27 -11.70 22.41
C LEU A 353 9.61 -11.03 22.04
N TYR A 354 9.91 -10.92 20.74
CA TYR A 354 11.21 -10.46 20.25
C TYR A 354 11.28 -8.96 19.94
N GLY A 355 10.12 -8.32 19.72
CA GLY A 355 10.03 -6.93 19.32
C GLY A 355 10.13 -5.91 20.45
N LYS A 356 10.26 -6.30 21.72
CA LYS A 356 10.37 -5.33 22.83
C LYS A 356 11.70 -4.58 22.81
N TYR A 357 11.66 -3.27 22.96
CA TYR A 357 12.87 -2.48 23.24
C TYR A 357 13.19 -2.56 24.74
N ILE A 358 14.48 -2.51 25.07
CA ILE A 358 14.99 -2.61 26.45
C ILE A 358 15.09 -1.21 27.04
#